data_AF-A0A4R3LXD7-F1
#
_entry.id   AF-A0A4R3LXD7-F1
#
_cell.length_a   1.000
_cell.length_b   1.000
_cell.length_c   1.000
_cell.angle_alpha   90.00
_cell.angle_beta   90.00
_cell.angle_gamma   90.00
#
_symmetry.space_group_name_H-M   'P 1'
#
loop_
_entity.id
_entity.type
_entity.pdbx_description
1 polymer ?
#
loop_
_entity_poly.entity_id
_entity_poly.type
_entity_poly.pdbx_seq_one_letter_code
_entity_poly.pdbx_strand_id
1 'polypeptide(L)' 'MVAPARDTKVVPYLGLPAINIPCSVTGNGLPTSFQLIGRPLAEPSLLKVGHLYQVATDWHLREPN' A
#
# COMPACT_ATOMS: atom_id res chain seq x y z
N MET A 1 -5.09 -20.29 3.67
CA MET A 1 -4.02 -19.74 2.82
C MET A 1 -4.67 -18.91 1.70
N VAL A 2 -4.71 -17.58 1.85
CA VAL A 2 -5.19 -16.66 0.79
C VAL A 2 -4.04 -16.46 -0.18
N ALA A 3 -4.27 -16.64 -1.49
CA ALA A 3 -3.23 -16.41 -2.49
C ALA A 3 -2.80 -14.93 -2.46
N PRO A 4 -1.49 -14.62 -2.50
CA PRO A 4 -0.93 -13.29 -2.21
C PRO A 4 -1.34 -12.17 -3.18
N ALA A 5 -2.20 -12.46 -4.15
CA ALA A 5 -2.61 -11.52 -5.18
C ALA A 5 -4.13 -11.40 -5.35
N ARG A 6 -4.96 -12.04 -4.51
CA ARG A 6 -6.43 -12.00 -4.69
C ARG A 6 -6.98 -10.57 -4.81
N ASP A 7 -6.42 -9.63 -4.07
CA ASP A 7 -6.93 -8.24 -4.00
C ASP A 7 -6.20 -7.26 -4.93
N THR A 8 -5.03 -7.64 -5.46
CA THR A 8 -4.21 -6.78 -6.33
C THR A 8 -4.35 -7.10 -7.81
N LYS A 9 -4.89 -8.28 -8.19
CA LYS A 9 -4.97 -8.73 -9.59
C LYS A 9 -5.71 -7.75 -10.51
N VAL A 10 -6.78 -7.13 -10.02
CA VAL A 10 -7.69 -6.29 -10.84
C VAL A 10 -7.01 -5.02 -11.36
N VAL A 11 -6.09 -4.44 -10.58
CA VAL A 11 -5.45 -3.17 -10.88
C VAL A 11 -4.59 -3.19 -12.17
N PRO A 12 -3.61 -4.11 -12.34
CA PRO A 12 -2.82 -4.18 -13.55
C PRO A 12 -3.64 -4.60 -14.76
N TYR A 13 -4.71 -5.39 -14.61
CA TYR A 13 -5.63 -5.71 -15.71
C TYR A 13 -6.38 -4.48 -16.23
N LEU A 14 -6.66 -3.51 -15.36
CA LEU A 14 -7.34 -2.26 -15.72
C LEU A 14 -6.38 -1.14 -16.13
N GLY A 15 -5.06 -1.37 -16.09
CA GLY A 15 -4.05 -0.35 -16.40
C GLY A 15 -4.07 0.83 -15.42
N LEU A 16 -4.55 0.61 -14.19
CA LEU A 16 -4.66 1.67 -13.18
C LEU A 16 -3.38 1.76 -12.35
N PRO A 17 -2.96 2.98 -11.94
CA PRO A 17 -1.86 3.12 -11.00
C PRO A 17 -2.31 2.70 -9.60
N ALA A 18 -1.50 1.90 -8.90
CA ALA A 18 -1.71 1.61 -7.48
C ALA A 18 -0.39 1.57 -6.71
N ILE A 19 -0.47 1.90 -5.41
CA ILE A 19 0.63 1.80 -4.45
C ILE A 19 0.19 1.06 -3.20
N ASN A 20 1.10 0.29 -2.61
CA ASN A 20 0.89 -0.37 -1.32
C ASN A 20 1.71 0.35 -0.24
N ILE A 21 1.06 0.68 0.87
CA ILE A 21 1.68 1.45 1.96
C ILE A 21 1.58 0.65 3.27
N PRO A 22 2.67 0.49 4.04
CA PRO A 22 2.64 -0.19 5.33
C PRO A 22 1.92 0.66 6.39
N CYS A 23 1.01 0.05 7.15
CA CYS A 23 0.06 0.80 7.98
C CYS A 23 -0.07 0.29 9.40
N SER A 24 0.19 -1.00 9.62
CA SER A 24 0.17 -1.56 10.97
C SER A 24 0.92 -2.89 11.04
N VAL A 25 1.15 -3.36 12.25
CA VAL A 25 1.52 -4.74 12.54
C VAL A 25 0.34 -5.34 13.31
N THR A 26 -0.22 -6.43 12.81
CA THR A 26 -1.30 -7.15 13.51
C THR A 26 -0.78 -7.67 14.85
N GLY A 27 -1.65 -7.89 15.85
CA GLY A 27 -1.27 -8.44 17.17
C GLY A 27 -0.46 -9.76 17.12
N ASN A 28 -0.45 -10.44 15.97
CA ASN A 28 0.35 -11.64 15.69
C ASN A 28 1.72 -11.34 15.04
N GLY A 29 2.20 -10.09 15.03
CA GLY A 29 3.50 -9.71 14.48
C GLY A 29 3.57 -9.61 12.96
N LEU A 30 2.45 -9.78 12.25
CA LEU A 30 2.43 -9.74 10.78
C LEU A 30 2.27 -8.29 10.27
N PRO A 31 3.14 -7.83 9.34
CA PRO A 31 3.00 -6.52 8.74
C PRO A 31 1.73 -6.46 7.89
N THR A 32 0.98 -5.38 8.03
CA THR A 32 -0.26 -5.10 7.31
C THR A 32 -0.12 -3.78 6.55
N SER A 33 -0.55 -3.80 5.30
CA SER A 33 -0.56 -2.65 4.40
C SER A 33 -1.95 -2.44 3.81
N PHE A 34 -2.21 -1.24 3.30
CA PHE A 34 -3.36 -0.99 2.41
C PHE A 34 -2.88 -0.66 1.01
N GLN A 35 -3.76 -0.90 0.04
CA GLN A 35 -3.55 -0.58 -1.38
C GLN A 35 -4.38 0.66 -1.74
N LEU A 36 -3.72 1.69 -2.28
CA LEU A 36 -4.39 2.85 -2.89
C LEU A 36 -4.41 2.66 -4.40
N ILE A 37 -5.58 2.84 -5.02
CA ILE A 37 -5.76 2.76 -6.47
C ILE A 37 -6.17 4.14 -6.97
N GLY A 38 -5.41 4.67 -7.92
CA GLY A 38 -5.63 5.97 -8.52
C GLY A 38 -6.42 5.90 -9.82
N ARG A 39 -6.86 7.07 -10.29
CA ARG A 39 -7.34 7.25 -11.67
C ARG A 39 -6.17 7.04 -12.65
N PRO A 40 -6.43 6.70 -13.92
CA PRO A 40 -5.39 6.66 -14.95
C PRO A 40 -4.59 7.97 -14.97
N LEU A 41 -3.26 7.88 -15.08
CA LEU A 41 -2.31 9.01 -15.11
C LEU A 41 -2.27 9.86 -13.83
N ALA A 42 -2.79 9.35 -12.70
CA ALA A 42 -2.77 10.04 -11.42
C ALA A 42 -1.60 9.64 -10.51
N GLU A 43 -0.50 9.08 -11.04
CA GLU A 43 0.67 8.70 -10.26
C GLU A 43 1.21 9.83 -9.35
N PRO A 44 1.31 11.10 -9.79
CA PRO A 44 1.82 12.17 -8.93
C PRO A 44 0.96 12.40 -7.69
N SER A 45 -0.37 12.31 -7.84
CA SER A 45 -1.31 12.43 -6.72
C SER A 45 -1.23 11.23 -5.79
N LEU A 46 -1.10 10.03 -6.36
CA LEU A 46 -0.99 8.79 -5.59
C LEU A 46 0.29 8.78 -4.73
N LEU A 47 1.43 9.14 -5.32
CA LEU A 47 2.70 9.27 -4.62
C LEU A 47 2.68 10.38 -3.58
N LYS A 48 2.00 11.51 -3.85
CA LYS A 48 1.85 12.59 -2.88
C LYS A 48 1.05 12.14 -1.65
N VAL A 49 -0.04 11.40 -1.84
CA VAL A 49 -0.82 10.82 -0.73
C VAL A 49 0.02 9.82 0.04
N GLY A 50 0.77 8.96 -0.66
CA GLY A 50 1.62 7.98 0.01
C GLY A 50 2.77 8.61 0.80
N HIS A 51 3.38 9.66 0.27
CA HIS A 51 4.41 10.42 0.95
C HIS A 51 3.86 11.14 2.19
N LEU A 52 2.68 11.77 2.10
CA LEU A 52 2.04 12.41 3.26
C LEU A 52 1.70 11.39 4.35
N TYR A 53 1.23 10.20 3.98
CA TYR A 53 0.97 9.13 4.94
C TYR A 53 2.26 8.64 5.61
N GLN A 54 3.34 8.50 4.84
CA GLN A 54 4.65 8.13 5.37
C GLN A 54 5.24 9.20 6.29
N VAL A 55 5.06 10.48 5.99
CA VAL A 55 5.50 11.58 6.88
C VAL A 55 4.66 11.62 8.16
N ALA A 56 3.38 11.32 8.07
CA ALA A 56 2.50 11.28 9.24
C ALA A 56 2.67 10.02 10.11
N THR A 57 3.40 9.00 9.64
CA THR A 57 3.52 7.71 10.33
C THR A 57 4.93 7.12 10.31
N ASP A 58 5.41 6.69 11.47
CA ASP A 58 6.74 6.08 11.60
C ASP A 58 6.78 4.59 11.21
N TRP A 59 5.74 4.07 10.55
CA TRP A 59 5.67 2.65 10.14
C TRP A 59 6.82 2.25 9.21
N HIS A 60 7.36 3.20 8.46
CA HIS A 60 8.50 3.00 7.57
C HIS A 60 9.84 2.85 8.31
N LEU A 61 9.90 3.18 9.60
CA LEU A 61 11.07 3.05 10.47
C LEU A 61 11.05 1.77 11.32
N ARG A 62 9.94 1.01 11.26
CA ARG A 62 9.82 -0.26 12.00
C ARG A 62 10.53 -1.37 11.25
N GLU A 63 11.62 -1.86 11.82
CA GLU A 63 12.32 -3.06 11.36
C GLU A 63 11.63 -4.32 11.93
N PRO A 64 11.39 -5.35 11.10
CA PRO A 64 10.92 -6.64 11.60
C PRO A 64 12.03 -7.32 12.42
N ASN A 65 11.70 -7.75 13.64
CA ASN A 65 12.57 -8.51 14.55
C ASN A 65 12.60 -10.01 14.19
#